data_AF-A0A6N2RBX4-F1
#
_entry.id   AF-A0A6N2RBX4-F1
#
_cell.length_a   1.000
_cell.length_b   1.000
_cell.length_c   1.000
_cell.angle_alpha   90.00
_cell.angle_beta   90.00
_cell.angle_gamma   90.00
#
_symmetry.space_group_name_H-M   'P 1'
#
loop_
_entity.id
_entity.type
_entity.pdbx_description
1 polymer ?
#
loop_
_entity_poly.entity_id
_entity_poly.type
_entity_poly.pdbx_seq_one_letter_code
_entity_poly.pdbx_strand_id
1 'polypeptide(L)'
;MMRSVKQRNRDKRQRTRMRRHKASILSICGVILLLTIILSVGSMSLQAKNKRYKQQEAELTAQLKEEKERTEEIKEFEEYAGTDAYIEDVAKDKLGLIHKNEILFEPEP
;
A
#
# COMPACT_ATOMS: atom_id res chain seq x y z
N MET A 1 -36.86 -65.12 9.69
CA MET A 1 -36.52 -64.70 11.07
C MET A 1 -37.24 -63.40 11.43
N MET A 2 -38.33 -63.44 12.21
CA MET A 2 -39.03 -62.23 12.68
C MET A 2 -38.29 -61.66 13.89
N ARG A 3 -37.74 -60.45 13.77
CA ARG A 3 -37.14 -59.74 14.91
C ARG A 3 -38.20 -59.47 15.97
N SER A 4 -37.88 -59.74 17.23
CA SER A 4 -38.74 -59.48 18.38
C SER A 4 -39.11 -57.99 18.45
N VAL A 5 -40.33 -57.68 18.89
CA VAL A 5 -40.83 -56.30 19.08
C VAL A 5 -39.87 -55.49 19.95
N LYS A 6 -39.20 -56.13 20.92
CA LYS A 6 -38.19 -55.51 21.80
C LYS A 6 -36.91 -55.10 21.06
N GLN A 7 -36.46 -55.90 20.08
CA GLN A 7 -35.33 -55.56 19.20
C GLN A 7 -35.68 -54.39 18.27
N ARG A 8 -36.88 -54.40 17.66
CA ARG A 8 -37.33 -53.30 16.78
C ARG A 8 -37.42 -51.97 17.52
N ASN A 9 -37.85 -51.97 18.78
CA ASN A 9 -37.92 -50.76 19.60
C ASN A 9 -36.53 -50.24 20.00
N ARG A 10 -35.55 -51.12 20.29
CA ARG A 10 -34.16 -50.70 20.52
C ARG A 10 -33.53 -50.09 19.27
N ASP A 11 -33.70 -50.73 18.10
CA ASP A 11 -33.19 -50.21 16.82
C ASP A 11 -33.80 -48.85 16.48
N LYS A 12 -35.10 -48.65 16.71
CA LYS A 12 -35.78 -47.35 16.53
C LYS A 12 -35.22 -46.28 17.46
N ARG A 13 -35.00 -46.59 18.76
CA ARG A 13 -34.42 -45.65 19.74
C ARG A 13 -32.98 -45.29 19.41
N GLN A 14 -32.20 -46.24 18.92
CA GLN A 14 -30.80 -46.01 18.53
C GLN A 14 -30.72 -45.17 17.25
N ARG A 15 -31.60 -45.43 16.26
CA ARG A 15 -31.72 -44.61 15.04
C ARG A 15 -32.14 -43.17 15.34
N THR A 16 -33.08 -42.93 16.24
CA THR A 16 -33.47 -41.55 16.62
C THR A 16 -32.35 -40.84 17.37
N ARG A 17 -31.62 -41.52 18.27
CA ARG A 17 -30.44 -40.95 18.93
C ARG A 17 -29.35 -40.57 17.91
N MET A 18 -29.10 -41.43 16.94
CA MET A 18 -28.09 -41.20 15.90
C MET A 18 -28.51 -40.08 14.92
N ARG A 19 -29.81 -39.97 14.59
CA ARG A 19 -30.36 -38.84 13.82
C ARG A 19 -30.20 -37.51 14.55
N ARG A 20 -30.47 -37.46 15.86
CA ARG A 20 -30.27 -36.25 16.68
C ARG A 20 -28.79 -35.84 16.73
N HIS A 21 -27.88 -36.80 16.86
CA HIS A 21 -26.44 -36.52 16.85
C HIS A 21 -25.97 -35.98 15.49
N LYS A 22 -26.44 -36.57 14.37
CA LYS A 22 -26.16 -36.06 13.03
C LYS A 22 -26.73 -34.66 12.80
N ALA A 23 -27.95 -34.38 13.29
CA ALA A 23 -28.54 -33.06 13.21
C ALA A 23 -27.76 -32.02 14.02
N SER A 24 -27.25 -32.38 15.20
CA SER A 24 -26.39 -31.50 16.01
C SER A 24 -25.09 -31.15 15.30
N ILE A 25 -24.42 -32.16 14.71
CA ILE A 25 -23.19 -31.94 13.93
C ILE A 25 -23.46 -31.02 12.73
N LEU A 26 -24.55 -31.24 12.00
CA LEU A 26 -24.93 -30.39 10.87
C LEU A 26 -25.19 -28.95 11.30
N SER A 27 -25.81 -28.73 12.46
CA SER A 27 -26.02 -27.40 13.03
C SER A 27 -24.68 -26.70 13.31
N ILE A 28 -23.74 -27.40 13.96
CA ILE A 28 -22.41 -26.86 14.28
C ILE A 28 -21.63 -26.53 12.99
N CYS A 29 -21.63 -27.44 12.01
CA CYS A 29 -21.01 -27.20 10.71
C CYS A 29 -21.65 -26.00 10.00
N GLY A 30 -22.97 -25.84 10.09
CA GLY A 30 -23.69 -24.70 9.54
C GLY A 30 -23.24 -23.37 10.15
N VAL A 31 -23.08 -23.32 11.48
CA VAL A 31 -22.57 -22.12 12.17
C VAL A 31 -21.14 -21.80 11.74
N ILE A 32 -20.26 -22.80 11.66
CA ILE A 32 -18.87 -22.60 11.21
C ILE A 32 -18.83 -22.08 9.76
N LEU A 33 -19.67 -22.64 8.88
CA LEU A 33 -19.79 -22.17 7.49
C LEU A 33 -20.28 -20.73 7.41
N LEU A 34 -21.29 -20.36 8.19
CA LEU A 34 -21.77 -18.98 8.22
C LEU A 34 -20.71 -18.00 8.72
N LEU A 35 -20.00 -18.34 9.80
CA LEU A 35 -18.91 -17.50 10.34
C LEU A 35 -17.77 -17.33 9.31
N THR A 36 -17.39 -18.40 8.63
CA THR A 36 -16.34 -18.35 7.60
C THR A 36 -16.74 -17.48 6.41
N ILE A 37 -17.99 -17.58 5.92
CA ILE A 37 -18.49 -16.73 4.83
C ILE A 37 -18.45 -15.24 5.23
N ILE A 38 -18.95 -14.90 6.42
CA ILE A 38 -18.97 -13.51 6.91
C ILE A 38 -17.54 -12.96 7.00
N LEU A 39 -16.61 -13.74 7.58
CA LEU A 39 -15.20 -13.36 7.69
C LEU A 39 -14.54 -13.20 6.31
N SER A 40 -14.83 -14.08 5.35
CA SER A 40 -14.28 -14.00 4.00
C SER A 40 -14.72 -12.73 3.26
N VAL A 41 -16.01 -12.37 3.33
CA VAL A 41 -16.53 -11.13 2.73
C VAL A 41 -15.86 -9.90 3.35
N GLY A 42 -15.73 -9.88 4.69
CA GLY A 42 -15.02 -8.83 5.40
C GLY A 42 -13.55 -8.72 4.97
N SER A 43 -12.85 -9.85 4.90
CA SER A 43 -11.43 -9.92 4.53
C SER A 43 -11.18 -9.48 3.09
N MET A 44 -12.03 -9.85 2.14
CA MET A 44 -11.92 -9.39 0.75
C MET A 44 -12.05 -7.86 0.64
N SER A 45 -13.00 -7.27 1.36
CA SER A 45 -13.15 -5.81 1.39
C SER A 45 -11.94 -5.11 2.02
N LEU A 46 -11.34 -5.73 3.03
CA LEU A 46 -10.17 -5.21 3.73
C LEU A 46 -8.92 -5.30 2.85
N GLN A 47 -8.73 -6.41 2.15
CA GLN A 47 -7.62 -6.59 1.21
C GLN A 47 -7.71 -5.62 0.02
N ALA A 48 -8.92 -5.39 -0.52
CA ALA A 48 -9.12 -4.43 -1.61
C ALA A 48 -8.77 -3.00 -1.17
N LYS A 49 -9.21 -2.59 0.03
CA LYS A 49 -8.86 -1.29 0.61
C LYS A 49 -7.36 -1.18 0.87
N ASN A 50 -6.75 -2.21 1.43
CA ASN A 50 -5.31 -2.24 1.72
C ASN A 50 -4.47 -2.10 0.45
N LYS A 51 -4.88 -2.75 -0.65
CA LYS A 51 -4.21 -2.58 -1.95
C LYS A 51 -4.29 -1.13 -2.46
N ARG A 52 -5.44 -0.47 -2.32
CA ARG A 52 -5.58 0.96 -2.67
C ARG A 52 -4.73 1.87 -1.80
N TYR A 53 -4.71 1.65 -0.49
CA TYR A 53 -3.88 2.45 0.41
C TYR A 53 -2.40 2.33 0.11
N LYS A 54 -1.90 1.12 -0.18
CA LYS A 54 -0.50 0.92 -0.60
C LYS A 54 -0.15 1.66 -1.89
N GLN A 55 -1.08 1.73 -2.84
CA GLN A 55 -0.86 2.48 -4.07
C GLN A 55 -0.79 3.98 -3.82
N GLN A 56 -1.71 4.52 -3.01
CA GLN A 56 -1.69 5.95 -2.65
C GLN A 56 -0.44 6.31 -1.84
N GLU A 57 -0.02 5.44 -0.92
CA GLU A 57 1.19 5.64 -0.13
C GLU A 57 2.43 5.69 -1.02
N ALA A 58 2.55 4.79 -1.99
CA ALA A 58 3.66 4.78 -2.93
C ALA A 58 3.68 6.06 -3.80
N GLU A 59 2.52 6.49 -4.29
CA GLU A 59 2.37 7.71 -5.10
C GLU A 59 2.74 8.97 -4.30
N LEU A 60 2.20 9.12 -3.10
CA LEU A 60 2.50 10.24 -2.21
C LEU A 60 3.96 10.26 -1.78
N THR A 61 4.56 9.08 -1.55
CA THR A 61 5.97 8.99 -1.18
C THR A 61 6.88 9.41 -2.35
N ALA A 62 6.50 9.07 -3.59
CA ALA A 62 7.23 9.52 -4.77
C ALA A 62 7.18 11.05 -4.93
N GLN A 63 5.98 11.64 -4.80
CA GLN A 63 5.82 13.10 -4.85
C GLN A 63 6.60 13.80 -3.73
N LEU A 64 6.57 13.26 -2.51
CA LEU A 64 7.33 13.82 -1.39
C LEU A 64 8.84 13.80 -1.67
N LYS A 65 9.34 12.75 -2.32
CA LYS A 65 10.76 12.64 -2.64
C LYS A 65 11.17 13.65 -3.70
N GLU A 66 10.38 13.78 -4.76
CA GLU A 66 10.61 14.77 -5.83
C GLU A 66 10.59 16.21 -5.28
N GLU A 67 9.58 16.56 -4.48
CA GLU A 67 9.50 17.89 -3.87
C GLU A 67 10.65 18.17 -2.90
N LYS A 68 11.14 17.15 -2.18
CA LYS A 68 12.32 17.29 -1.32
C LYS A 68 13.60 17.51 -2.14
N GLU A 69 13.80 16.77 -3.22
CA GLU A 69 14.95 16.97 -4.12
C GLU A 69 14.93 18.39 -4.70
N ARG A 70 13.78 18.85 -5.19
CA ARG A 70 13.61 20.23 -5.67
C ARG A 70 13.86 21.28 -4.59
N THR A 71 13.48 21.01 -3.34
CA THR A 71 13.71 21.93 -2.22
C THR A 71 15.20 22.06 -1.92
N GLU A 72 15.95 20.97 -1.97
CA GLU A 72 17.41 21.01 -1.77
C GLU A 72 18.11 21.73 -2.93
N GLU A 73 17.71 21.49 -4.18
CA GLU A 73 18.23 22.23 -5.35
C GLU A 73 17.99 23.75 -5.23
N ILE A 74 16.80 24.14 -4.77
CA ILE A 74 16.46 25.56 -4.56
C ILE A 74 17.33 26.17 -3.45
N LYS A 75 17.61 25.44 -2.36
CA LYS A 75 18.50 25.92 -1.31
C LYS A 75 19.93 26.09 -1.80
N GLU A 76 20.46 25.13 -2.55
CA GLU A 76 21.80 25.24 -3.14
C GLU A 76 21.89 26.45 -4.09
N PHE A 77 20.84 26.68 -4.89
CA PHE A 77 20.76 27.86 -5.75
C PHE A 77 20.65 29.17 -4.96
N GLU A 78 19.86 29.21 -3.88
CA GLU A 78 19.73 30.38 -3.01
C GLU A 78 21.08 30.72 -2.36
N GLU A 79 21.82 29.70 -1.91
CA GLU A 79 23.15 29.86 -1.33
C GLU A 79 24.15 30.39 -2.38
N TYR A 80 24.17 29.82 -3.59
CA TYR A 80 25.00 30.30 -4.71
C TYR A 80 24.63 31.73 -5.12
N ALA A 81 23.35 32.04 -5.28
CA ALA A 81 22.88 33.37 -5.67
C ALA A 81 23.23 34.47 -4.66
N GLY A 82 23.42 34.09 -3.38
CA GLY A 82 23.89 34.99 -2.32
C GLY A 82 25.40 35.21 -2.28
N THR A 83 26.19 34.50 -3.11
CA THR A 83 27.65 34.63 -3.13
C THR A 83 28.15 35.73 -4.08
N ASP A 84 29.33 36.28 -3.76
CA ASP A 84 30.05 37.20 -4.65
C ASP A 84 30.36 36.57 -6.03
N ALA A 85 30.44 35.24 -6.11
CA ALA A 85 30.63 34.50 -7.36
C ALA A 85 29.45 34.66 -8.33
N TYR A 86 28.21 34.64 -7.83
CA TYR A 86 27.04 34.91 -8.67
C TYR A 86 27.02 36.35 -9.17
N ILE A 87 27.43 37.31 -8.34
CA ILE A 87 27.56 38.71 -8.75
C ILE A 87 28.62 38.85 -9.84
N GLU A 88 29.74 38.15 -9.71
CA GLU A 88 30.82 38.13 -10.70
C GLU A 88 30.35 37.51 -12.03
N ASP A 89 29.68 36.36 -11.99
CA ASP A 89 29.15 35.69 -13.18
C ASP A 89 28.09 36.55 -13.89
N VAL A 90 27.17 37.17 -13.15
CA VAL A 90 26.16 38.07 -13.72
C VAL A 90 26.80 39.35 -14.28
N ALA A 91 27.84 39.87 -13.64
CA ALA A 91 28.59 41.04 -14.12
C ALA A 91 29.39 40.72 -15.39
N LYS A 92 30.02 39.54 -15.46
CA LYS A 92 30.70 39.03 -16.65
C LYS A 92 29.71 38.82 -17.81
N ASP A 93 28.58 38.18 -17.56
CA ASP A 93 27.59 37.82 -18.59
C ASP A 93 26.77 39.03 -19.09
N LYS A 94 26.27 39.88 -18.18
CA LYS A 94 25.41 41.02 -18.55
C LYS A 94 26.15 42.31 -18.88
N LEU A 95 27.29 42.55 -18.23
CA LEU A 95 28.03 43.81 -18.36
C LEU A 95 29.37 43.64 -19.09
N GLY A 96 29.76 42.41 -19.45
CA GLY A 96 31.04 42.13 -20.08
C GLY A 96 32.24 42.47 -19.19
N LEU A 97 32.04 42.54 -17.88
CA LEU A 97 33.06 43.01 -16.93
C LEU A 97 34.07 41.89 -16.69
N ILE A 98 35.31 42.09 -17.15
CA ILE A 98 36.44 41.20 -16.88
C ILE A 98 37.32 41.75 -15.75
N HIS A 99 37.97 40.88 -15.00
CA HIS A 99 38.92 41.31 -13.99
C HIS A 99 40.12 42.00 -14.64
N LYS A 100 40.77 42.93 -13.92
CA LYS A 100 41.92 43.73 -14.41
C LYS A 100 43.07 42.91 -15.01
N ASN A 101 43.13 41.61 -14.72
CA ASN A 101 44.18 40.68 -15.14
C ASN A 101 43.68 39.56 -16.08
N GLU A 102 42.42 39.57 -16.52
CA GLU A 102 41.86 38.59 -17.47
C GLU A 102 41.91 39.13 -18.92
N ILE A 103 42.21 38.27 -19.91
CA ILE A 103 42.27 38.63 -21.33
C ILE A 103 41.04 38.02 -22.04
N LEU A 104 40.23 38.86 -22.69
CA LEU A 104 39.08 38.42 -23.47
C LEU A 104 39.53 37.89 -24.84
N PHE A 105 39.25 36.62 -25.12
CA PHE A 105 39.47 36.02 -26.45
C PHE A 105 38.14 35.94 -27.20
N GLU A 106 37.96 36.78 -28.21
CA GLU A 106 36.86 36.61 -29.17
C GLU A 106 37.24 35.57 -30.22
N PRO A 107 36.35 34.61 -30.57
CA PRO A 107 36.62 33.68 -31.66
C PRO A 107 36.67 34.44 -32.98
N GLU A 108 37.78 34.35 -33.71
CA GLU A 108 37.91 34.93 -35.05
C GLU A 108 36.86 34.34 -36.02
N PRO A 109 36.31 35.15 -36.95
CA PRO A 109 35.21 34.76 -37.85
C PRO A 109 35.58 33.70 -38.90
#